data_AF-A0A1H6WPI0-F1
#
_entry.id   AF-A0A1H6WPI0-F1
#
_cell.length_a   1.000
_cell.length_b   1.000
_cell.length_c   1.000
_cell.angle_alpha   90.00
_cell.angle_beta   90.00
_cell.angle_gamma   90.00
#
_symmetry.space_group_name_H-M   'P 1'
#
loop_
_entity.id
_entity.type
_entity.pdbx_description
1 polymer ?
#
loop_
_entity_poly.entity_id
_entity_poly.type
_entity_poly.pdbx_seq_one_letter_code
_entity_poly.pdbx_strand_id
1 'polypeptide(L)'
;MAIQNQDNLLSPAEEAARHLQNAKEILSEKAGKKDGLYADVKYVKMAASTAYSAALLILDEYLKQKEGVKFIKPKSIEDYTNRVGKYDKKRLRLLVNVYDELHIIGYYHGTRSVNTIQTGLSNVTKMLAYI
;
A
#
# COMPACT_ATOMS: atom_id res chain seq x y z
N MET A 1 -1.32 34.56 23.98
CA MET A 1 -1.98 33.48 23.22
C MET A 1 -0.96 32.89 22.27
N ALA A 2 -0.36 31.75 22.60
CA ALA A 2 0.47 31.01 21.66
C ALA A 2 -0.48 30.18 20.79
N ILE A 3 -0.55 30.49 19.50
CA ILE A 3 -1.19 29.64 18.52
C ILE A 3 -0.28 28.41 18.39
N GLN A 4 -0.67 27.32 19.04
CA GLN A 4 -0.11 26.01 18.74
C GLN A 4 -0.57 25.66 17.32
N ASN A 5 0.31 25.85 16.33
CA ASN A 5 0.22 25.11 15.08
C ASN A 5 0.46 23.64 15.42
N GLN A 6 -0.59 22.93 15.83
CA GLN A 6 -0.63 21.49 15.63
C GLN A 6 -0.75 21.30 14.13
N ASP A 7 0.40 21.10 13.46
CA ASP A 7 0.39 20.40 12.18
C ASP A 7 -0.46 19.14 12.41
N ASN A 8 -1.64 19.09 11.78
CA ASN A 8 -2.62 18.04 11.98
C ASN A 8 -2.07 16.77 11.33
N LEU A 9 -1.14 16.11 12.02
CA LEU A 9 -0.47 14.90 11.57
C LEU A 9 -1.51 13.78 11.52
N LEU A 10 -1.81 13.33 10.30
CA LEU A 10 -2.67 12.18 10.08
C LEU A 10 -2.12 10.97 10.83
N SER A 11 -3.00 10.18 11.44
CA SER A 11 -2.65 8.87 11.96
C SER A 11 -2.10 7.97 10.83
N PRO A 12 -1.30 6.95 11.14
CA PRO A 12 -0.79 6.02 10.12
C PRO A 12 -1.90 5.39 9.27
N ALA A 13 -3.07 5.12 9.86
CA ALA A 13 -4.23 4.60 9.15
C ALA A 13 -4.84 5.63 8.18
N GLU A 14 -5.00 6.88 8.62
CA GLU A 14 -5.51 7.97 7.76
C GLU A 14 -4.54 8.27 6.61
N GLU A 15 -3.24 8.25 6.87
CA GLU A 15 -2.22 8.48 5.84
C GLU A 15 -2.18 7.33 4.83
N ALA A 16 -2.28 6.08 5.28
CA ALA A 16 -2.40 4.93 4.39
C ALA A 16 -3.70 4.99 3.55
N ALA A 17 -4.82 5.40 4.16
CA ALA A 17 -6.08 5.61 3.46
C ALA A 17 -5.95 6.69 2.38
N ARG A 18 -5.26 7.80 2.69
CA ARG A 18 -4.97 8.90 1.76
C ARG A 18 -4.14 8.42 0.57
N HIS A 19 -3.08 7.64 0.81
CA HIS A 19 -2.29 7.03 -0.27
C HIS A 19 -3.14 6.11 -1.17
N LEU A 20 -3.97 5.27 -0.56
CA LEU A 20 -4.85 4.36 -1.30
C LEU A 20 -5.88 5.14 -2.14
N GLN A 21 -6.40 6.24 -1.62
CA GLN A 21 -7.32 7.12 -2.33
C GLN A 21 -6.63 7.82 -3.52
N ASN A 22 -5.46 8.41 -3.30
CA ASN A 22 -4.65 9.03 -4.36
C ASN A 22 -4.33 8.03 -5.50
N ALA A 23 -4.01 6.78 -5.14
CA ALA A 23 -3.77 5.74 -6.15
C ALA A 23 -5.01 5.47 -7.01
N LYS A 24 -6.21 5.44 -6.42
CA LYS A 24 -7.48 5.27 -7.15
C LYS A 24 -7.73 6.46 -8.08
N GLU A 25 -7.50 7.68 -7.60
CA GLU A 25 -7.67 8.92 -8.38
C GLU A 25 -6.75 8.96 -9.60
N ILE A 26 -5.46 8.61 -9.43
CA ILE A 26 -4.52 8.52 -10.55
C ILE A 26 -5.03 7.56 -11.63
N LEU A 27 -5.57 6.40 -11.23
CA LEU A 27 -6.09 5.42 -12.19
C LEU A 27 -7.36 5.91 -12.88
N SER A 28 -8.29 6.53 -12.16
CA SER A 28 -9.57 7.00 -12.72
C SER A 28 -9.40 8.20 -13.64
N GLU A 29 -8.50 9.12 -13.29
CA GLU A 29 -8.35 10.38 -14.01
C GLU A 29 -7.34 10.31 -15.15
N LYS A 30 -6.27 9.50 -15.01
CA LYS A 30 -5.09 9.60 -15.87
C LYS A 30 -4.72 8.32 -16.62
N ALA A 31 -5.02 7.14 -16.07
CA ALA A 31 -4.57 5.88 -16.67
C ALA A 31 -5.39 5.42 -17.89
N GLY A 32 -6.55 6.04 -18.15
CA GLY A 32 -7.36 5.77 -19.35
C GLY A 32 -7.87 4.33 -19.43
N LYS A 33 -8.82 3.97 -18.56
CA LYS A 33 -9.41 2.62 -18.52
C LYS A 33 -10.34 2.38 -19.73
N LYS A 34 -10.07 1.34 -20.52
CA LYS A 34 -10.92 0.86 -21.61
C LYS A 34 -10.79 -0.66 -21.77
N ASP A 35 -11.92 -1.37 -21.90
CA ASP A 35 -11.98 -2.81 -22.19
C ASP A 35 -11.12 -3.68 -21.24
N GLY A 36 -11.14 -3.36 -19.94
CA GLY A 36 -10.37 -4.10 -18.92
C GLY A 36 -8.86 -3.80 -18.89
N LEU A 37 -8.40 -2.82 -19.68
CA LEU A 37 -7.02 -2.39 -19.75
C LEU A 37 -6.87 -0.89 -19.43
N TYR A 38 -5.73 -0.52 -18.88
CA TYR A 38 -5.27 0.87 -18.80
C TYR A 38 -4.49 1.22 -20.07
N ALA A 39 -4.72 2.42 -20.61
CA ALA A 39 -4.04 2.94 -21.79
C ALA A 39 -2.64 3.46 -21.44
N ASP A 40 -2.51 4.20 -20.34
CA ASP A 40 -1.26 4.85 -19.95
C ASP A 40 -0.59 4.14 -18.78
N VAL A 41 0.44 3.36 -19.11
CA VAL A 41 1.25 2.58 -18.16
C VAL A 41 2.00 3.47 -17.17
N LYS A 42 2.36 4.70 -17.52
CA LYS A 42 3.04 5.63 -16.59
C LYS A 42 2.17 5.87 -15.38
N TYR A 43 0.89 6.15 -15.59
CA TYR A 43 -0.06 6.40 -14.49
C TYR A 43 -0.42 5.12 -13.74
N VAL A 44 -0.40 3.95 -14.39
CA VAL A 44 -0.50 2.67 -13.67
C VAL A 44 0.66 2.47 -12.71
N LYS A 45 1.90 2.69 -13.17
CA LYS A 45 3.10 2.56 -12.32
C LYS A 45 3.06 3.52 -11.12
N MET A 46 2.63 4.76 -11.36
CA MET A 46 2.45 5.75 -10.30
C MET A 46 1.44 5.28 -9.26
N ALA A 47 0.23 4.89 -9.69
CA ALA A 47 -0.81 4.41 -8.78
C ALA A 47 -0.39 3.16 -8.01
N ALA A 48 0.24 2.19 -8.68
CA ALA A 48 0.70 0.96 -8.06
C ALA A 48 1.77 1.22 -6.97
N SER A 49 2.73 2.11 -7.25
CA SER A 49 3.75 2.53 -6.27
C SER A 49 3.13 3.26 -5.08
N THR A 50 2.17 4.17 -5.32
CA THR A 50 1.47 4.89 -4.26
C THR A 50 0.66 3.94 -3.37
N ALA A 51 -0.07 2.99 -3.95
CA ALA A 51 -0.83 1.99 -3.19
C ALA A 51 0.08 1.01 -2.45
N TYR A 52 1.22 0.60 -3.02
CA TYR A 52 2.19 -0.22 -2.31
C TYR A 52 2.80 0.52 -1.12
N SER A 53 3.02 1.83 -1.24
CA SER A 53 3.46 2.67 -0.11
C SER A 53 2.43 2.70 1.03
N ALA A 54 1.12 2.72 0.72
CA ALA A 54 0.07 2.55 1.73
C ALA A 54 0.20 1.20 2.47
N ALA A 55 0.48 0.12 1.75
CA ALA A 55 0.71 -1.20 2.34
C ALA A 55 1.88 -1.21 3.33
N LEU A 56 2.98 -0.54 2.98
CA LEU A 56 4.15 -0.43 3.87
C LEU A 56 3.85 0.38 5.14
N LEU A 57 3.09 1.48 5.02
CA LEU A 57 2.64 2.25 6.19
C LEU A 57 1.77 1.40 7.13
N ILE A 58 0.87 0.59 6.58
CA ILE A 58 0.04 -0.32 7.36
C ILE A 58 0.89 -1.37 8.09
N LEU A 59 1.91 -1.90 7.42
CA LEU A 59 2.79 -2.91 8.00
C LEU A 59 3.73 -2.34 9.05
N ASP A 60 4.23 -1.11 8.84
CA ASP A 60 5.01 -0.36 9.83
C ASP A 60 4.20 -0.23 11.13
N GLU A 61 2.96 0.23 11.04
CA GLU A 61 2.09 0.41 12.20
C GLU A 61 1.74 -0.92 12.87
N TYR A 62 1.40 -1.95 12.08
CA TYR A 62 1.13 -3.28 12.61
C TYR A 62 2.31 -3.86 13.39
N LEU A 63 3.52 -3.81 12.83
CA LEU A 63 4.71 -4.32 13.49
C LEU A 63 5.05 -3.48 14.73
N LYS A 64 4.87 -2.16 14.66
CA LYS A 64 5.05 -1.28 15.82
C LYS A 64 4.12 -1.65 16.98
N GLN A 65 2.84 -1.95 16.70
CA GLN A 65 1.89 -2.43 17.72
C GLN A 65 2.28 -3.80 18.30
N LYS A 66 2.91 -4.68 17.52
CA LYS A 66 3.32 -6.03 17.96
C LYS A 66 4.65 -6.07 18.71
N GLU A 67 5.59 -5.21 18.34
CA GLU A 67 6.96 -5.26 18.86
C GLU A 67 7.24 -4.16 19.89
N GLY A 68 6.41 -3.12 19.95
CA GLY A 68 6.52 -2.02 20.90
C GLY A 68 7.89 -1.35 20.82
N VAL A 69 8.59 -1.27 21.96
CA VAL A 69 9.91 -0.61 22.08
C VAL A 69 11.02 -1.26 21.25
N LYS A 70 10.84 -2.50 20.79
CA LYS A 70 11.82 -3.21 19.95
C LYS A 70 11.62 -2.94 18.46
N PHE A 71 10.56 -2.21 18.08
CA PHE A 71 10.25 -1.93 16.69
C PHE A 71 11.36 -1.11 16.03
N ILE A 72 11.89 -1.65 14.95
CA ILE A 72 12.75 -0.94 14.00
C ILE A 72 12.11 -1.08 12.62
N LYS A 73 12.02 0.02 11.87
CA LYS A 73 11.41 0.03 10.54
C LYS A 73 12.10 -1.00 9.61
N PRO A 74 11.36 -1.94 9.00
CA PRO A 74 11.96 -2.93 8.12
C PRO A 74 12.60 -2.30 6.88
N LYS A 75 13.68 -2.93 6.38
CA LYS A 75 14.50 -2.39 5.27
C LYS A 75 14.33 -3.13 3.95
N SER A 76 13.67 -4.28 3.96
CA SER A 76 13.45 -5.09 2.75
C SER A 76 12.15 -5.88 2.86
N ILE A 77 11.66 -6.39 1.72
CA ILE A 77 10.46 -7.23 1.69
C ILE A 77 10.67 -8.53 2.47
N GLU A 78 11.88 -9.09 2.47
CA GLU A 78 12.24 -10.27 3.25
C GLU A 78 12.12 -9.99 4.76
N ASP A 79 12.54 -8.81 5.22
CA ASP A 79 12.39 -8.42 6.62
C ASP A 79 10.90 -8.26 7.01
N TYR A 80 10.10 -7.58 6.17
CA TYR A 80 8.65 -7.49 6.37
C TYR A 80 7.99 -8.87 6.42
N THR A 81 8.25 -9.73 5.43
CA THR A 81 7.62 -11.07 5.34
C THR A 81 8.02 -11.96 6.50
N ASN A 82 9.29 -11.97 6.90
CA ASN A 82 9.77 -12.72 8.06
C ASN A 82 9.10 -12.26 9.36
N ARG A 83 8.98 -10.94 9.58
CA ARG A 83 8.42 -10.40 10.83
C ARG A 83 6.90 -10.52 10.89
N VAL A 84 6.20 -10.16 9.81
CA VAL A 84 4.74 -10.34 9.72
C VAL A 84 4.37 -11.81 9.85
N GLY A 85 5.13 -12.71 9.23
CA GLY A 85 4.91 -14.16 9.29
C GLY A 85 5.01 -14.76 10.70
N LYS A 86 5.82 -14.16 11.59
CA LYS A 86 5.91 -14.57 13.00
C LYS A 86 4.62 -14.32 13.77
N TYR A 87 3.87 -13.27 13.41
CA TYR A 87 2.70 -12.82 14.16
C TYR A 87 1.38 -13.23 13.50
N ASP A 88 1.29 -13.20 12.17
CA ASP A 88 0.03 -13.42 11.45
C ASP A 88 0.26 -13.93 10.02
N LYS A 89 0.03 -15.24 9.82
CA LYS A 89 0.14 -15.89 8.51
C LYS A 89 -0.89 -15.39 7.49
N LYS A 90 -2.04 -14.85 7.93
CA LYS A 90 -3.05 -14.29 7.02
C LYS A 90 -2.59 -12.95 6.47
N ARG A 91 -2.03 -12.08 7.31
CA ARG A 91 -1.41 -10.81 6.88
C ARG A 91 -0.19 -11.05 6.01
N LEU A 92 0.62 -12.06 6.30
CA LEU A 92 1.73 -12.45 5.43
C LEU A 92 1.26 -12.74 4.00
N ARG A 93 0.18 -13.53 3.83
CA ARG A 93 -0.37 -13.82 2.50
C ARG A 93 -0.85 -12.55 1.78
N LEU A 94 -1.46 -11.60 2.50
CA LEU A 94 -1.86 -10.32 1.91
C LEU A 94 -0.64 -9.51 1.46
N LEU A 95 0.42 -9.46 2.28
CA LEU A 95 1.66 -8.78 1.93
C LEU A 95 2.29 -9.37 0.66
N VAL A 96 2.42 -10.70 0.57
CA VAL A 96 3.00 -11.35 -0.61
C VAL A 96 2.19 -11.02 -1.86
N ASN A 97 0.86 -11.12 -1.81
CA ASN A 97 0.01 -10.78 -2.95
C ASN A 97 0.14 -9.30 -3.35
N VAL A 98 0.16 -8.39 -2.37
CA VAL A 98 0.31 -6.95 -2.63
C VAL A 98 1.67 -6.62 -3.23
N TYR A 99 2.73 -7.28 -2.76
CA TYR A 99 4.07 -7.13 -3.32
C TYR A 99 4.10 -7.56 -4.80
N ASP A 100 3.54 -8.74 -5.10
CA ASP A 100 3.52 -9.26 -6.47
C ASP A 100 2.65 -8.38 -7.38
N GLU A 101 1.41 -8.08 -6.98
CA GLU A 101 0.43 -7.36 -7.80
C GLU A 101 0.81 -5.90 -8.02
N LEU A 102 1.22 -5.19 -6.96
CA LEU A 102 1.45 -3.74 -7.01
C LEU A 102 2.92 -3.38 -7.21
N HIS A 103 3.85 -3.99 -6.48
CA HIS A 103 5.26 -3.61 -6.59
C HIS A 103 5.91 -4.20 -7.84
N ILE A 104 5.80 -5.52 -8.04
CA ILE A 104 6.45 -6.22 -9.15
C ILE A 104 5.67 -6.01 -10.46
N ILE A 105 4.40 -6.45 -10.51
CA ILE A 105 3.63 -6.43 -11.76
C ILE A 105 3.16 -5.01 -12.10
N GLY A 106 2.65 -4.27 -11.11
CA GLY A 106 2.14 -2.92 -11.29
C GLY A 106 3.24 -1.88 -11.54
N TYR A 107 4.11 -1.66 -10.55
CA TYR A 107 5.11 -0.60 -10.57
C TYR A 107 6.34 -0.97 -11.43
N TYR A 108 6.99 -2.10 -11.16
CA TYR A 108 8.23 -2.45 -11.83
C TYR A 108 8.00 -2.78 -13.31
N HIS A 109 7.13 -3.75 -13.60
CA HIS A 109 6.84 -4.16 -14.97
C HIS A 109 5.88 -3.22 -15.71
N GLY A 110 4.86 -2.67 -15.04
CA GLY A 110 3.90 -1.77 -15.70
C GLY A 110 2.78 -2.50 -16.44
N THR A 111 2.06 -3.39 -15.75
CA THR A 111 0.91 -4.07 -16.35
C THR A 111 -0.15 -3.09 -16.86
N ARG A 112 -0.88 -3.50 -17.90
CA ARG A 112 -2.10 -2.80 -18.35
C ARG A 112 -3.37 -3.40 -17.74
N SER A 113 -3.28 -4.54 -17.07
CA SER A 113 -4.45 -5.27 -16.54
C SER A 113 -5.15 -4.49 -15.43
N VAL A 114 -6.40 -4.10 -15.67
CA VAL A 114 -7.25 -3.49 -14.63
C VAL A 114 -7.47 -4.46 -13.48
N ASN A 115 -7.73 -5.74 -13.79
CA ASN A 115 -8.02 -6.75 -12.77
C ASN A 115 -6.85 -6.95 -11.81
N THR A 116 -5.61 -6.97 -12.32
CA THR A 116 -4.42 -7.13 -11.48
C THR A 116 -4.27 -5.96 -10.50
N ILE A 117 -4.39 -4.73 -10.99
CA ILE A 117 -4.29 -3.54 -10.14
C ILE A 117 -5.44 -3.48 -9.13
N GLN A 118 -6.67 -3.77 -9.55
CA GLN A 118 -7.82 -3.79 -8.64
C GLN A 118 -7.70 -4.85 -7.56
N THR A 119 -7.13 -6.02 -7.88
CA THR A 119 -6.87 -7.07 -6.87
C THR A 119 -5.86 -6.58 -5.83
N GLY A 120 -4.78 -5.92 -6.28
CA GLY A 120 -3.79 -5.29 -5.38
C GLY A 120 -4.42 -4.23 -4.47
N LEU A 121 -5.19 -3.30 -5.03
CA LEU A 121 -5.89 -2.28 -4.25
C LEU A 121 -6.88 -2.87 -3.23
N SER A 122 -7.59 -3.94 -3.61
CA SER A 122 -8.49 -4.65 -2.70
C SER A 122 -7.72 -5.30 -1.55
N ASN A 123 -6.55 -5.89 -1.83
CA ASN A 123 -5.72 -6.49 -0.80
C ASN A 123 -5.14 -5.44 0.15
N VAL A 124 -4.73 -4.26 -0.33
CA VAL A 124 -4.34 -3.12 0.53
C VAL A 124 -5.53 -2.64 1.38
N THR A 125 -6.74 -2.57 0.80
CA THR A 125 -7.95 -2.21 1.56
C THR A 125 -8.21 -3.20 2.71
N LYS A 126 -8.04 -4.50 2.46
CA LYS A 126 -8.14 -5.52 3.51
C LYS A 126 -7.06 -5.35 4.57
N MET A 127 -5.83 -4.99 4.18
CA MET A 127 -4.74 -4.72 5.12
C MET A 127 -5.08 -3.54 6.04
N LEU A 128 -5.65 -2.47 5.49
CA LEU A 128 -6.00 -1.24 6.22
C LEU A 128 -7.05 -1.49 7.31
N ALA A 129 -8.02 -2.38 7.07
CA ALA A 129 -9.06 -2.72 8.03
C ALA A 129 -8.57 -3.40 9.33
N TYR A 130 -7.26 -3.62 9.46
CA TYR A 130 -6.65 -4.31 10.59
C TYR A 130 -5.77 -3.44 11.49
N ILE A 131 -5.71 -2.14 11.22
CA ILE A 131 -4.99 -1.14 12.03
C ILE A 131 -5.90 0.02 12.38
#